data_AF-A0A4U0V363-F1
#
_entry.id   AF-A0A4U0V363-F1
#
_cell.length_a   1.000
_cell.length_b   1.000
_cell.length_c   1.000
_cell.angle_alpha   90.00
_cell.angle_beta   90.00
_cell.angle_gamma   90.00
#
_symmetry.space_group_name_H-M   'P 1'
#
loop_
_entity.id
_entity.type
_entity.pdbx_description
1 polymer ?
#
loop_
_entity_poly.entity_id
_entity_poly.type
_entity_poly.pdbx_seq_one_letter_code
_entity_poly.pdbx_strand_id
1 'polypeptide(L)'
;MSPYLSAEPLAPAVSTYLANVAPYLESDPAVLPDSLDPFTVTAATGFMPLHPPLIQPPAAFDPVASLVENMPVQRLDGTPGLLATYQLGRAIDDGALPNLTLEIAKLTAPDGKLDLAKVTAIFRDYSFLSSAYLLEPCYERWDKGLEGYGLGRQVLPACLAGPLVKTAAM
;
A
#
# COMPACT_ATOMS: atom_id res chain seq x y z
N MET A 1 -17.38 -10.40 54.27
CA MET A 1 -16.74 -9.45 53.35
C MET A 1 -15.90 -10.23 52.37
N SER A 2 -16.06 -9.99 51.07
CA SER A 2 -15.43 -10.78 50.01
C SER A 2 -13.91 -10.53 49.99
N PRO A 3 -13.06 -11.57 50.02
CA PRO A 3 -11.60 -11.44 50.00
C PRO A 3 -11.06 -10.89 48.66
N TYR A 4 -11.93 -10.70 47.66
CA TYR A 4 -11.58 -10.19 46.33
C TYR A 4 -11.52 -8.66 46.23
N LEU A 5 -11.87 -7.93 47.29
CA LEU A 5 -11.91 -6.45 47.28
C LEU A 5 -10.64 -5.79 47.87
N SER A 6 -9.61 -6.56 48.22
CA SER A 6 -8.42 -6.07 48.92
C SER A 6 -7.13 -6.13 48.10
N ALA A 7 -7.20 -6.44 46.81
CA ALA A 7 -6.00 -6.43 45.97
C ALA A 7 -5.60 -4.98 45.68
N GLU A 8 -4.56 -4.48 46.35
CA GLU A 8 -3.84 -3.30 45.86
C GLU A 8 -3.41 -3.56 44.41
N PRO A 9 -3.55 -2.58 43.50
CA PRO A 9 -3.08 -2.76 42.14
C PRO A 9 -1.58 -2.98 42.19
N LEU A 10 -1.13 -4.18 41.78
CA LEU A 10 0.27 -4.43 41.46
C LEU A 10 0.70 -3.35 40.47
N ALA A 11 1.68 -2.54 40.86
CA ALA A 11 2.32 -1.60 39.94
C ALA A 11 2.63 -2.36 38.64
N PRO A 12 2.27 -1.84 37.45
CA PRO A 12 2.38 -2.61 36.24
C PRO A 12 3.86 -2.92 36.02
N ALA A 13 4.25 -4.17 36.30
CA ALA A 13 5.45 -4.72 35.73
C ALA A 13 5.15 -4.80 34.23
N VAL A 14 5.48 -3.73 33.49
CA VAL A 14 5.51 -3.76 32.04
C VAL A 14 6.38 -4.96 31.71
N SER A 15 5.75 -6.02 31.21
CA SER A 15 6.43 -7.27 30.94
C SER A 15 7.62 -6.95 30.04
N THR A 16 8.83 -7.25 30.49
CA THR A 16 10.06 -7.02 29.72
C THR A 16 9.98 -7.67 28.35
N TYR A 17 9.17 -8.73 28.23
CA TYR A 17 8.81 -9.35 26.97
C TYR A 17 8.05 -8.41 26.02
N LEU A 18 7.01 -7.72 26.51
CA LEU A 18 6.23 -6.78 25.69
C LEU A 18 7.08 -5.58 25.26
N ALA A 19 7.92 -5.07 26.14
CA ALA A 19 8.85 -3.99 25.79
C ALA A 19 9.85 -4.38 24.68
N ASN A 20 10.22 -5.67 24.60
CA ASN A 20 11.11 -6.17 23.56
C ASN A 20 10.38 -6.45 22.23
N VAL A 21 9.14 -6.92 22.27
CA VAL A 21 8.37 -7.31 21.07
C VAL A 21 7.65 -6.12 20.44
N ALA A 22 7.18 -5.17 21.25
CA ALA A 22 6.47 -3.98 20.82
C ALA A 22 7.07 -2.73 21.51
N PRO A 23 8.31 -2.33 21.16
CA PRO A 23 9.00 -1.24 21.83
C PRO A 23 8.28 0.11 21.71
N TYR A 24 7.39 0.26 20.73
CA TYR A 24 6.62 1.47 20.47
C TYR A 24 5.17 1.39 20.97
N LEU A 25 4.81 0.36 21.76
CA LEU A 25 3.42 0.12 22.17
C LEU A 25 2.78 1.35 22.81
N GLU A 26 3.49 2.06 23.68
CA GLU A 26 2.99 3.26 24.39
C GLU A 26 3.45 4.57 23.72
N SER A 27 4.08 4.50 22.55
CA SER A 27 4.55 5.69 21.83
C SER A 27 3.38 6.38 21.12
N ASP A 28 3.44 7.71 21.03
CA ASP A 28 2.55 8.48 20.15
C ASP A 28 2.94 8.21 18.68
N PRO A 29 2.05 7.61 17.87
CA PRO A 29 2.36 7.31 16.46
C PRO A 29 2.72 8.57 15.66
N ALA A 30 2.19 9.74 16.01
CA ALA A 30 2.40 10.98 15.26
C ALA A 30 3.85 11.49 15.29
N VAL A 31 4.65 11.05 16.25
CA VAL A 31 6.07 11.45 16.37
C VAL A 31 7.05 10.38 15.90
N LEU A 32 6.55 9.20 15.50
CA LEU A 32 7.40 8.12 14.99
C LEU A 32 7.86 8.42 13.56
N PRO A 33 9.13 8.13 13.23
CA PRO A 33 9.72 8.49 11.96
C PRO A 33 9.19 7.62 10.82
N ASP A 34 9.09 8.20 9.61
CA ASP A 34 8.66 7.49 8.40
C ASP A 34 9.64 6.39 7.94
N SER A 35 10.82 6.32 8.55
CA SER A 35 11.81 5.24 8.35
C SER A 35 11.51 3.97 9.17
N LEU A 36 10.51 4.03 10.05
CA LEU A 36 10.01 2.89 10.80
C LEU A 36 8.95 2.16 9.96
N ASP A 37 8.76 0.85 10.20
CA ASP A 37 7.70 0.08 9.55
C ASP A 37 6.34 0.79 9.78
N PRO A 38 5.62 1.18 8.72
CA PRO A 38 4.34 1.88 8.85
C PRO A 38 3.29 1.11 9.63
N PHE A 39 3.41 -0.21 9.78
CA PHE A 39 2.51 -1.06 10.57
C PHE A 39 3.07 -1.40 11.96
N THR A 40 4.04 -0.62 12.45
CA THR A 40 4.51 -0.74 13.83
C THR A 40 3.33 -0.61 14.80
N VAL A 41 3.20 -1.59 15.68
CA VAL A 41 2.07 -1.66 16.61
C VAL A 41 2.24 -0.65 17.74
N THR A 42 1.25 0.24 17.86
CA THR A 42 1.05 1.12 19.02
C THR A 42 -0.32 0.83 19.64
N ALA A 43 -0.53 1.21 20.90
CA ALA A 43 -1.82 1.11 21.57
C ALA A 43 -2.88 2.01 20.90
N ALA A 44 -2.45 3.09 20.22
CA ALA A 44 -3.34 4.03 19.54
C ALA A 44 -3.81 3.53 18.17
N THR A 45 -2.93 2.88 17.38
CA THR A 45 -3.23 2.44 16.00
C THR A 45 -3.45 0.94 15.86
N GLY A 46 -3.07 0.12 16.84
CA GLY A 46 -3.13 -1.33 16.74
C GLY A 46 -2.34 -1.82 15.52
N PHE A 47 -2.99 -2.52 14.59
CA PHE A 47 -2.41 -2.97 13.32
C PHE A 47 -2.67 -2.02 12.15
N MET A 48 -3.32 -0.87 12.39
CA MET A 48 -3.45 0.15 11.36
C MET A 48 -2.12 0.88 11.17
N PRO A 49 -1.90 1.49 9.99
CA PRO A 49 -0.75 2.34 9.77
C PRO A 49 -0.58 3.42 10.83
N LEU A 50 0.67 3.75 11.16
CA LEU A 50 1.03 4.83 12.09
C LEU A 50 0.44 6.18 11.65
N HIS A 51 0.45 6.43 10.34
CA HIS A 51 0.00 7.69 9.73
C HIS A 51 -1.08 7.43 8.67
N PRO A 52 -1.94 8.42 8.37
CA PRO A 52 -2.84 8.33 7.23
C PRO A 52 -2.08 8.00 5.94
N PRO A 53 -2.65 7.16 5.06
CA PRO A 53 -1.98 6.78 3.81
C PRO A 53 -1.58 7.99 2.98
N LEU A 54 -0.35 7.99 2.45
CA LEU A 54 0.11 9.03 1.53
C LEU A 54 -0.74 9.00 0.25
N ILE A 55 -1.36 10.14 -0.04
CA ILE A 55 -2.23 10.32 -1.22
C ILE A 55 -1.41 10.77 -2.43
N GLN A 56 -0.40 11.62 -2.19
CA GLN A 56 0.46 12.17 -3.24
C GLN A 56 1.85 11.55 -3.12
N PRO A 57 2.24 10.66 -4.04
CA PRO A 57 3.59 10.12 -4.05
C PRO A 57 4.60 11.19 -4.52
N PRO A 58 5.91 10.94 -4.38
CA PRO A 58 6.93 11.84 -4.92
C PRO A 58 6.81 12.01 -6.43
N ALA A 59 7.17 13.18 -6.96
CA ALA A 59 6.97 13.58 -8.37
C ALA A 59 7.48 12.56 -9.42
N ALA A 60 8.54 11.80 -9.12
CA ALA A 60 9.02 10.74 -10.00
C ALA A 60 7.96 9.66 -10.30
N PHE A 61 6.95 9.54 -9.45
CA PHE A 61 5.85 8.58 -9.53
C PHE A 61 4.53 9.20 -10.01
N ASP A 62 4.53 10.44 -10.51
CA ASP A 62 3.35 11.06 -11.13
C ASP A 62 2.69 10.18 -12.21
N PRO A 63 3.44 9.44 -13.07
CA PRO A 63 2.81 8.49 -14.01
C PRO A 63 2.02 7.38 -13.32
N VAL A 64 2.47 6.92 -12.15
CA VAL A 64 1.77 5.90 -11.34
C VAL A 64 0.50 6.50 -10.75
N ALA A 65 0.61 7.66 -10.10
CA ALA A 65 -0.53 8.36 -9.50
C ALA A 65 -1.63 8.65 -10.55
N SER A 66 -1.21 9.15 -11.71
CA SER A 66 -2.12 9.42 -12.84
C SER A 66 -2.84 8.15 -13.31
N LEU A 67 -2.14 7.03 -13.45
CA LEU A 67 -2.80 5.77 -13.82
C LEU A 67 -3.75 5.26 -12.73
N VAL A 68 -3.38 5.35 -11.45
CA VAL A 68 -4.25 4.95 -10.32
C VAL A 68 -5.51 5.80 -10.26
N GLU A 69 -5.42 7.11 -10.51
CA GLU A 69 -6.56 8.02 -10.54
C GLU A 69 -7.49 7.79 -11.74
N ASN A 70 -6.91 7.42 -12.90
CA ASN A 70 -7.65 7.23 -14.14
C ASN A 70 -8.14 5.80 -14.37
N MET A 71 -7.59 4.80 -13.67
CA MET A 71 -7.98 3.40 -13.88
C MET A 71 -9.40 3.01 -13.43
N PRO A 72 -10.00 3.55 -12.35
CA PRO A 72 -11.25 3.01 -11.80
C PRO A 72 -12.38 2.93 -12.83
N VAL A 73 -13.32 2.00 -12.66
CA VAL A 73 -14.51 1.91 -13.53
C VAL A 73 -15.25 3.25 -13.55
N GLN A 74 -15.50 3.82 -12.36
CA GLN A 74 -15.99 5.18 -12.22
C GLN A 74 -14.96 6.00 -11.44
N ARG A 75 -14.52 7.10 -12.04
CA ARG A 75 -13.60 8.07 -11.43
C ARG A 75 -14.35 8.90 -10.38
N LEU A 76 -13.59 9.62 -9.55
CA LEU A 76 -14.16 10.43 -8.46
C LEU A 76 -15.13 11.52 -8.95
N ASP A 77 -14.90 12.04 -10.16
CA ASP A 77 -15.76 13.02 -10.82
C ASP A 77 -17.01 12.39 -11.49
N GLY A 78 -17.18 11.07 -11.36
CA GLY A 78 -18.28 10.31 -11.96
C GLY A 78 -18.04 9.90 -13.41
N THR A 79 -16.94 10.33 -14.05
CA THR A 79 -16.63 9.95 -15.43
C THR A 79 -16.10 8.52 -15.53
N PRO A 80 -16.27 7.84 -16.68
CA PRO A 80 -15.69 6.51 -16.89
C PRO A 80 -14.15 6.58 -16.91
N GLY A 81 -13.49 5.66 -16.20
CA GLY A 81 -12.04 5.50 -16.27
C GLY A 81 -11.60 4.39 -17.23
N LEU A 82 -10.32 4.02 -17.16
CA LEU A 82 -9.71 3.07 -18.09
C LEU A 82 -10.32 1.67 -17.97
N LEU A 83 -10.69 1.22 -16.77
CA LEU A 83 -11.31 -0.09 -16.58
C LEU A 83 -12.74 -0.14 -17.11
N ALA A 84 -13.49 0.97 -17.12
CA ALA A 84 -14.82 1.00 -17.74
C ALA A 84 -14.78 0.83 -19.26
N THR A 85 -13.64 1.12 -19.88
CA THR A 85 -13.44 0.99 -21.33
C THR A 85 -12.46 -0.13 -21.69
N TYR A 86 -11.98 -0.89 -20.70
CA TYR A 86 -11.00 -1.97 -20.82
C TYR A 86 -9.70 -1.53 -21.53
N GLN A 87 -9.24 -0.30 -21.24
CA GLN A 87 -8.08 0.33 -21.89
C GLN A 87 -6.82 0.35 -21.02
N LEU A 88 -6.88 -0.06 -19.74
CA LEU A 88 -5.74 0.03 -18.82
C LEU A 88 -4.57 -0.80 -19.32
N GLY A 89 -4.83 -2.07 -19.68
CA GLY A 89 -3.77 -2.97 -20.14
C GLY A 89 -3.07 -2.42 -21.38
N ARG A 90 -3.85 -1.97 -22.37
CA ARG A 90 -3.33 -1.36 -23.59
C ARG A 90 -2.52 -0.09 -23.30
N ALA A 91 -3.00 0.79 -22.43
CA ALA A 91 -2.27 2.02 -22.10
C ALA A 91 -0.88 1.71 -21.51
N ILE A 92 -0.78 0.70 -20.66
CA ILE A 92 0.49 0.24 -20.08
C ILE A 92 1.40 -0.38 -21.15
N ASP A 93 0.86 -1.23 -22.01
CA ASP A 93 1.61 -1.85 -23.12
C ASP A 93 2.13 -0.81 -24.13
N ASP A 94 1.35 0.24 -24.37
CA ASP A 94 1.71 1.38 -25.25
C ASP A 94 2.69 2.37 -24.57
N GLY A 95 3.10 2.11 -23.33
CA GLY A 95 4.17 2.86 -22.65
C GLY A 95 3.72 4.00 -21.74
N ALA A 96 2.46 4.02 -21.29
CA ALA A 96 1.97 5.04 -20.34
C ALA A 96 2.72 5.01 -18.99
N LEU A 97 3.38 3.90 -18.65
CA LEU A 97 4.13 3.74 -17.40
C LEU A 97 5.60 3.38 -17.67
N PRO A 98 6.56 4.29 -17.40
CA PRO A 98 7.98 3.95 -17.44
C PRO A 98 8.35 2.97 -16.31
N ASN A 99 9.47 2.25 -16.47
CA ASN A 99 9.99 1.40 -15.40
C ASN A 99 10.71 2.25 -14.34
N LEU A 100 10.05 2.46 -13.19
CA LEU A 100 10.54 3.30 -12.10
C LEU A 100 11.25 2.52 -10.98
N THR A 101 11.69 1.29 -11.23
CA THR A 101 12.31 0.43 -10.19
C THR A 101 13.50 1.10 -9.50
N LEU A 102 14.31 1.86 -10.24
CA LEU A 102 15.48 2.56 -9.70
C LEU A 102 15.12 3.79 -8.86
N GLU A 103 13.94 4.38 -9.05
CA GLU A 103 13.49 5.54 -8.28
C GLU A 103 13.14 5.17 -6.83
N ILE A 104 12.76 3.91 -6.58
CA ILE A 104 12.40 3.43 -5.23
C ILE A 104 13.57 3.57 -4.26
N ALA A 105 14.80 3.29 -4.71
CA ALA A 105 15.98 3.38 -3.85
C ALA A 105 16.33 4.82 -3.43
N LYS A 106 15.71 5.83 -4.04
CA LYS A 106 15.92 7.25 -3.74
C LYS A 106 14.92 7.79 -2.71
N LEU A 107 13.98 6.97 -2.26
CA LEU A 107 12.97 7.36 -1.28
C LEU A 107 13.59 7.46 0.11
N THR A 108 14.04 8.65 0.51
CA THR A 108 14.67 8.87 1.82
C THR A 108 13.80 9.69 2.76
N ALA A 109 13.80 9.30 4.03
CA ALA A 109 13.17 10.02 5.14
C ALA A 109 14.12 11.12 5.68
N PRO A 110 13.63 12.06 6.51
CA PRO A 110 14.47 13.14 7.06
C PRO A 110 15.69 12.68 7.87
N ASP A 111 15.67 11.46 8.41
CA ASP A 111 16.77 10.86 9.16
C ASP A 111 17.83 10.20 8.25
N GLY A 112 17.68 10.31 6.93
CA GLY A 112 18.61 9.79 5.92
C GLY A 112 18.46 8.29 5.63
N LYS A 113 17.50 7.60 6.26
CA LYS A 113 17.16 6.20 5.97
C LYS A 113 16.12 6.13 4.86
N LEU A 114 15.82 4.90 4.42
CA LEU A 114 14.73 4.65 3.48
C LEU A 114 13.39 5.09 4.12
N ASP A 115 12.57 5.78 3.35
CA ASP A 115 11.24 6.22 3.75
C ASP A 115 10.24 5.09 3.51
N LEU A 116 9.94 4.33 4.57
CA LEU A 116 9.06 3.17 4.47
C LEU A 116 7.61 3.59 4.27
N ALA A 117 7.19 4.75 4.75
CA ALA A 117 5.85 5.29 4.46
C ALA A 117 5.65 5.52 2.95
N LYS A 118 6.63 6.14 2.28
CA LYS A 118 6.62 6.31 0.81
C LYS A 118 6.70 4.96 0.09
N VAL A 119 7.59 4.05 0.53
CA VAL A 119 7.71 2.71 -0.07
C VAL A 119 6.38 1.95 0.00
N THR A 120 5.69 1.96 1.14
CA THR A 120 4.38 1.32 1.31
C THR A 120 3.31 1.96 0.42
N ALA A 121 3.32 3.28 0.24
CA ALA A 121 2.40 3.96 -0.67
C ALA A 121 2.63 3.53 -2.13
N ILE A 122 3.89 3.44 -2.56
CA ILE A 122 4.24 2.94 -3.89
C ILE A 122 3.87 1.45 -4.04
N PHE A 123 4.13 0.63 -3.03
CA PHE A 123 3.71 -0.78 -3.03
C PHE A 123 2.19 -0.94 -3.22
N ARG A 124 1.40 -0.15 -2.49
CA ARG A 124 -0.06 -0.11 -2.61
C ARG A 124 -0.48 0.21 -4.05
N ASP A 125 0.06 1.27 -4.63
CA ASP A 125 -0.33 1.74 -5.96
C ASP A 125 0.04 0.73 -7.04
N TYR A 126 1.26 0.17 -6.99
CA TYR A 126 1.66 -0.91 -7.90
C TYR A 126 0.86 -2.19 -7.70
N SER A 127 0.42 -2.51 -6.48
CA SER A 127 -0.44 -3.66 -6.21
C SER A 127 -1.79 -3.51 -6.89
N PHE A 128 -2.39 -2.31 -6.80
CA PHE A 128 -3.64 -1.99 -7.49
C PHE A 128 -3.49 -2.06 -9.01
N LEU A 129 -2.48 -1.40 -9.57
CA LEU A 129 -2.23 -1.43 -11.02
C LEU A 129 -1.96 -2.84 -11.53
N SER A 130 -1.16 -3.63 -10.80
CA SER A 130 -0.81 -4.99 -11.20
C SER A 130 -2.02 -5.92 -11.18
N SER A 131 -2.84 -5.84 -10.12
CA SER A 131 -4.09 -6.59 -10.03
C SER A 131 -5.05 -6.24 -11.17
N ALA A 132 -5.27 -4.93 -11.38
CA ALA A 132 -6.14 -4.44 -12.44
C ALA A 132 -5.63 -4.85 -13.83
N TYR A 133 -4.33 -4.72 -14.11
CA TYR A 133 -3.72 -5.15 -15.36
C TYR A 133 -3.90 -6.65 -15.61
N LEU A 134 -3.64 -7.50 -14.62
CA LEU A 134 -3.77 -8.95 -14.79
C LEU A 134 -5.22 -9.39 -14.99
N LEU A 135 -6.15 -8.76 -14.27
CA LEU A 135 -7.55 -9.19 -14.19
C LEU A 135 -8.52 -8.43 -15.12
N GLU A 136 -8.09 -7.36 -15.80
CA GLU A 136 -8.95 -6.60 -16.72
C GLU A 136 -9.66 -7.49 -17.78
N PRO A 137 -9.02 -8.49 -18.43
CA PRO A 137 -9.72 -9.37 -19.37
C PRO A 137 -10.81 -10.21 -18.69
N CYS A 138 -10.57 -10.59 -17.41
CA CYS A 138 -11.57 -11.31 -16.63
C CYS A 138 -12.78 -10.43 -16.31
N TYR A 139 -12.50 -9.18 -15.94
CA TYR A 139 -13.52 -8.18 -15.65
C TYR A 139 -14.34 -7.86 -16.90
N GLU A 140 -13.70 -7.61 -18.05
CA GLU A 140 -14.37 -7.36 -19.33
C GLU A 140 -15.33 -8.50 -19.70
N ARG A 141 -14.88 -9.74 -19.54
CA ARG A 141 -15.70 -10.91 -19.83
C ARG A 141 -16.94 -10.99 -18.95
N TRP A 142 -16.76 -10.79 -17.64
CA TRP A 142 -17.84 -10.79 -16.66
C TRP A 142 -18.85 -9.66 -16.93
N ASP A 143 -18.35 -8.45 -17.19
CA ASP A 143 -19.17 -7.26 -17.42
C ASP A 143 -20.00 -7.36 -18.72
N LYS A 144 -19.46 -8.04 -19.74
CA LYS A 144 -20.18 -8.37 -20.99
C LYS A 144 -21.16 -9.54 -20.86
N GLY A 145 -21.34 -10.11 -19.66
CA GLY A 145 -22.29 -11.21 -19.42
C GLY A 145 -21.89 -12.53 -20.07
N LEU A 146 -20.61 -12.72 -20.39
CA LEU A 146 -20.11 -13.98 -20.92
C LEU A 146 -19.97 -15.01 -19.78
N GLU A 147 -20.05 -16.30 -20.12
CA GLU A 147 -19.99 -17.37 -19.12
C GLU A 147 -18.60 -17.43 -18.44
N GLY A 148 -18.58 -17.29 -17.11
CA GLY A 148 -17.37 -17.37 -16.29
C GLY A 148 -16.39 -16.20 -16.48
N TYR A 149 -15.40 -16.12 -15.59
CA TYR A 149 -14.40 -15.03 -15.61
C TYR A 149 -13.35 -15.17 -16.71
N GLY A 150 -13.16 -16.35 -17.31
CA GLY A 150 -12.07 -16.54 -18.28
C GLY A 150 -10.68 -16.48 -17.64
N LEU A 151 -9.66 -16.14 -18.44
CA LEU A 151 -8.26 -16.09 -18.01
C LEU A 151 -7.74 -14.66 -18.00
N GLY A 152 -7.00 -14.32 -16.95
CA GLY A 152 -6.26 -13.07 -16.86
C GLY A 152 -5.01 -13.09 -17.72
N ARG A 153 -4.33 -11.95 -17.82
CA ARG A 153 -3.01 -11.86 -18.47
C ARG A 153 -2.02 -12.74 -17.71
N GLN A 154 -1.15 -13.44 -18.44
CA GLN A 154 -0.21 -14.41 -17.87
C GLN A 154 1.14 -13.79 -17.48
N VAL A 155 1.40 -12.56 -17.95
CA VAL A 155 2.68 -11.87 -17.75
C VAL A 155 2.41 -10.48 -17.24
N LEU A 156 3.10 -10.10 -16.17
CA LEU A 156 3.15 -8.74 -15.67
C LEU A 156 4.35 -8.04 -16.31
N PRO A 157 4.17 -6.90 -17.01
CA PRO A 157 5.27 -6.19 -17.66
C PRO A 157 6.28 -5.66 -16.64
N ALA A 158 7.54 -5.51 -17.06
CA ALA A 158 8.64 -5.13 -16.17
C ALA A 158 8.44 -3.78 -15.47
N CYS A 159 7.72 -2.84 -16.10
CA CYS A 159 7.38 -1.56 -15.50
C CYS A 159 6.44 -1.67 -14.30
N LEU A 160 5.67 -2.76 -14.18
CA LEU A 160 4.85 -3.07 -13.00
C LEU A 160 5.57 -4.05 -12.05
N ALA A 161 6.12 -5.14 -12.61
CA ALA A 161 6.70 -6.23 -11.84
C ALA A 161 7.95 -5.79 -11.06
N GLY A 162 8.84 -5.00 -11.68
CA GLY A 162 10.08 -4.54 -11.05
C GLY A 162 9.81 -3.69 -9.81
N PRO A 163 9.02 -2.60 -9.91
CA PRO A 163 8.69 -1.78 -8.76
C PRO A 163 7.94 -2.55 -7.67
N LEU A 164 6.94 -3.36 -8.05
CA LEU A 164 6.13 -4.15 -7.10
C LEU A 164 7.03 -5.06 -6.22
N VAL A 165 7.88 -5.86 -6.86
CA VAL A 165 8.79 -6.77 -6.16
C VAL A 165 9.79 -6.00 -5.31
N LYS A 166 10.34 -4.90 -5.84
CA LYS A 166 11.34 -4.10 -5.13
C LYS A 166 10.76 -3.50 -3.86
N THR A 167 9.55 -2.96 -3.90
CA THR A 167 8.87 -2.43 -2.70
C THR A 167 8.42 -3.51 -1.72
N ALA A 168 8.06 -4.71 -2.19
CA ALA A 168 7.63 -5.81 -1.31
C ALA A 168 8.77 -6.43 -0.50
N ALA A 169 10.01 -6.30 -0.98
CA ALA A 169 11.20 -6.85 -0.34
C ALA A 169 11.92 -5.85 0.59
N MET A 170 11.36 -4.66 0.77
CA MET A 170 11.93 -3.55 1.56
C MET A 170 11.35 -3.46 2.96
#